data_AF-J8CPT7-F1
#
_entry.id   AF-J8CPT7-F1
#
_cell.length_a   1.000
_cell.length_b   1.000
_cell.length_c   1.000
_cell.angle_alpha   90.00
_cell.angle_beta   90.00
_cell.angle_gamma   90.00
#
_symmetry.space_group_name_H-M   'P 1'
#
loop_
_entity.id
_entity.type
_entity.pdbx_description
1 polymer ?
#
loop_
_entity_poly.entity_id
_entity_poly.type
_entity_poly.pdbx_seq_one_letter_code
_entity_poly.pdbx_strand_id
1 'polypeptide(L)'
;MNLFRKTTFCVFTLSVFNTGIGMSPGDSPIFNKLQPAVLQEEGAKSEVEYVRDVFAVPEKVVENENVPVEQEKEIVRPLDVPLILQKPELMRGCEVTSLAMILQFSGVQVDKMALASKIKHVPFQRNGLKGNMHKGFIGNMATFDKPGLGVYVEPILELAKLYVSEEKVKDLSHKDPQRIYEAIDQGLPVWVLTNARFKQLPDNQFDTWKTDAGEMKVTYWRGWVLLKN
;
A
#
# COMPACT_ATOMS: atom_id res chain seq x y z
N MET A 1 1.03 -9.37 -38.79
CA MET A 1 -0.11 -8.58 -38.26
C MET A 1 -0.76 -9.41 -37.17
N ASN A 2 -0.47 -9.13 -35.89
CA ASN A 2 -1.15 -9.79 -34.78
C ASN A 2 -1.94 -8.76 -33.97
N LEU A 3 -3.25 -9.00 -33.97
CA LEU A 3 -4.31 -8.15 -33.46
C LEU A 3 -4.37 -8.32 -31.93
N PHE A 4 -3.53 -7.59 -31.21
CA PHE A 4 -3.70 -7.45 -29.75
C PHE A 4 -4.97 -6.64 -29.48
N ARG A 5 -6.01 -7.40 -29.13
CA ARG A 5 -7.34 -6.95 -28.79
C ARG A 5 -7.28 -6.11 -27.50
N LYS A 6 -7.26 -4.80 -27.67
CA LYS A 6 -7.43 -3.79 -26.62
C LYS A 6 -8.68 -4.13 -25.79
N THR A 7 -8.48 -4.65 -24.59
CA THR A 7 -9.55 -4.91 -23.63
C THR A 7 -9.12 -4.33 -22.29
N THR A 8 -9.68 -3.15 -21.98
CA THR A 8 -9.90 -2.56 -20.66
C THR A 8 -8.78 -2.71 -19.62
N PHE A 9 -7.94 -1.68 -19.54
CA PHE A 9 -6.94 -1.46 -18.51
C PHE A 9 -7.54 -1.54 -17.09
N CYS A 10 -7.00 -2.41 -16.24
CA CYS A 10 -6.95 -2.13 -14.81
C CYS A 10 -6.17 -0.82 -14.66
N VAL A 11 -6.82 0.21 -14.12
CA VAL A 11 -6.18 1.48 -13.79
C VAL A 11 -5.25 1.24 -12.60
N PHE A 12 -4.02 0.81 -12.89
CA PHE A 12 -2.90 0.81 -11.96
C PHE A 12 -2.26 2.18 -12.03
N THR A 13 -2.18 2.85 -10.88
CA THR A 13 -1.64 4.18 -10.74
C THR A 13 -0.81 4.23 -9.49
N LEU A 14 0.46 4.63 -9.62
CA LEU A 14 1.46 4.46 -8.57
C LEU A 14 2.34 5.68 -8.40
N SER A 15 2.65 6.02 -7.15
CA SER A 15 3.60 7.08 -6.81
C SER A 15 4.76 6.50 -6.01
N VAL A 16 5.99 6.71 -6.48
CA VAL A 16 7.23 6.35 -5.76
C VAL A 16 7.81 7.60 -5.12
N PHE A 17 8.19 7.52 -3.84
CA PHE A 17 8.89 8.58 -3.09
C PHE A 17 10.34 8.17 -2.85
N ASN A 18 11.29 8.90 -3.41
CA ASN A 18 12.72 8.59 -3.28
C ASN A 18 13.32 9.27 -2.04
N THR A 19 13.83 8.49 -1.09
CA THR A 19 14.75 8.97 -0.05
C THR A 19 16.00 8.11 -0.05
N GLY A 20 17.13 8.69 -0.47
CA GLY A 20 18.43 8.12 -0.17
C GLY A 20 18.79 8.41 1.29
N ILE A 21 18.95 7.37 2.10
CA ILE A 21 19.69 7.43 3.35
C ILE A 21 20.58 6.18 3.38
N GLY A 22 21.88 6.39 3.19
CA GLY A 22 22.88 5.40 3.52
C GLY A 22 23.03 5.29 5.04
N MET A 23 23.20 4.07 5.55
CA MET A 23 23.64 3.84 6.91
C MET A 23 24.71 2.74 6.93
N SER A 24 25.89 3.15 7.38
CA SER A 24 27.05 2.33 7.76
C SER A 24 26.72 1.53 9.04
N PRO A 25 27.33 0.34 9.28
CA PRO A 25 26.97 -0.53 10.38
C PRO A 25 27.65 -0.11 11.69
N GLY A 26 26.90 0.03 12.78
CA GLY A 26 27.46 0.24 14.11
C GLY A 26 26.41 0.41 15.19
N ASP A 27 26.39 -0.56 16.11
CA ASP A 27 25.81 -0.56 17.46
C ASP A 27 24.28 -0.72 17.63
N SER A 28 23.89 -1.96 17.94
CA SER A 28 22.58 -2.35 18.46
C SER A 28 22.43 -1.99 19.94
N PRO A 29 21.33 -1.35 20.39
CA PRO A 29 21.04 -1.22 21.82
C PRO A 29 20.39 -2.50 22.38
N ILE A 30 20.89 -2.92 23.54
CA ILE A 30 20.37 -4.01 24.38
C ILE A 30 19.01 -3.58 24.99
N PHE A 31 17.96 -4.36 24.74
CA PHE A 31 16.66 -4.19 25.42
C PHE A 31 16.49 -5.20 26.56
N ASN A 32 16.46 -4.70 27.80
CA ASN A 32 16.00 -5.45 28.97
C ASN A 32 14.47 -5.64 28.90
N LYS A 33 14.03 -6.89 29.01
CA LYS A 33 12.62 -7.27 29.13
C LYS A 33 12.08 -6.89 30.51
N LEU A 34 10.97 -6.14 30.54
CA LEU A 34 10.07 -6.07 31.69
C LEU A 34 8.77 -6.78 31.31
N GLN A 35 8.45 -7.88 32.01
CA GLN A 35 7.18 -8.58 31.94
C GLN A 35 6.11 -7.86 32.77
N PRO A 36 4.84 -7.87 32.35
CA PRO A 36 3.71 -7.72 33.26
C PRO A 36 3.20 -9.08 33.75
N ALA A 37 2.69 -9.06 34.97
CA ALA A 37 2.29 -10.20 35.79
C ALA A 37 0.92 -10.81 35.43
N VAL A 38 0.79 -12.03 35.96
CA VAL A 38 -0.28 -13.04 35.93
C VAL A 38 -1.68 -12.53 36.33
N LEU A 39 -2.70 -13.04 35.63
CA LEU A 39 -4.00 -13.38 36.22
C LEU A 39 -4.39 -14.80 35.77
N GLN A 40 -4.75 -15.62 36.75
CA GLN A 40 -5.19 -17.02 36.63
C GLN A 40 -6.67 -17.08 36.28
N GLU A 41 -7.07 -18.02 35.43
CA GLU A 41 -8.27 -18.85 35.63
C GLU A 41 -8.00 -20.27 35.09
N GLU A 42 -8.35 -21.27 35.89
CA GLU A 42 -8.18 -22.71 35.63
C GLU A 42 -9.37 -23.29 34.86
N GLY A 43 -9.13 -24.34 34.06
CA GLY A 43 -10.20 -25.28 33.68
C GLY A 43 -9.98 -26.11 32.42
N ALA A 44 -9.63 -27.39 32.63
CA ALA A 44 -9.91 -28.56 31.78
C ALA A 44 -8.94 -28.96 30.63
N LYS A 45 -8.00 -29.83 31.01
CA LYS A 45 -7.57 -31.13 30.41
C LYS A 45 -7.84 -31.39 28.91
N SER A 46 -6.77 -31.71 28.18
CA SER A 46 -6.53 -33.06 27.62
C SER A 46 -5.10 -33.18 27.07
N GLU A 47 -4.41 -34.23 27.50
CA GLU A 47 -3.07 -34.68 27.08
C GLU A 47 -3.07 -35.17 25.62
N VAL A 48 -2.01 -34.92 24.86
CA VAL A 48 -1.36 -35.96 24.04
C VAL A 48 0.14 -35.65 23.93
N GLU A 49 0.90 -36.57 24.51
CA GLU A 49 2.34 -36.80 24.46
C GLU A 49 2.78 -37.33 23.08
N TYR A 50 3.91 -36.87 22.54
CA TYR A 50 4.76 -37.73 21.70
C TYR A 50 6.22 -37.26 21.72
N VAL A 51 6.93 -37.78 22.73
CA VAL A 51 8.27 -38.36 22.74
C VAL A 51 9.26 -37.92 21.65
N ARG A 52 10.36 -37.34 22.14
CA ARG A 52 11.69 -37.20 21.53
C ARG A 52 12.20 -38.56 21.05
N ASP A 53 12.80 -38.60 19.86
CA ASP A 53 13.89 -39.54 19.66
C ASP A 53 15.10 -38.87 19.01
N VAL A 54 16.24 -39.10 19.66
CA VAL A 54 17.56 -38.56 19.41
C VAL A 54 18.37 -39.72 18.89
N PHE A 55 18.81 -39.69 17.64
CA PHE A 55 19.94 -40.52 17.21
C PHE A 55 20.88 -39.72 16.33
N ALA A 56 22.09 -39.58 16.84
CA ALA A 56 23.21 -38.86 16.26
C ALA A 56 24.15 -39.81 15.52
N VAL A 57 24.55 -39.41 14.30
CA VAL A 57 25.80 -39.62 13.52
C VAL A 57 26.29 -41.07 13.25
N PRO A 58 27.03 -41.38 12.14
CA PRO A 58 28.22 -40.66 11.67
C PRO A 58 28.30 -40.33 10.15
N GLU A 59 28.81 -39.13 9.92
CA GLU A 59 29.85 -38.72 8.96
C GLU A 59 30.33 -39.74 7.89
N LYS A 60 30.14 -39.39 6.61
CA LYS A 60 31.04 -39.79 5.52
C LYS A 60 31.34 -38.58 4.63
N VAL A 61 32.62 -38.22 4.65
CA VAL A 61 33.29 -37.28 3.76
C VAL A 61 33.37 -37.90 2.36
N VAL A 62 32.86 -37.18 1.35
CA VAL A 62 33.29 -37.32 -0.05
C VAL A 62 33.42 -35.90 -0.59
N GLU A 63 34.65 -35.56 -0.99
CA GLU A 63 35.02 -34.29 -1.62
C GLU A 63 34.45 -34.20 -3.05
N ASN A 64 34.38 -32.94 -3.52
CA ASN A 64 34.54 -32.44 -4.89
C ASN A 64 33.40 -32.51 -5.92
N GLU A 65 32.47 -31.55 -5.86
CA GLU A 65 31.92 -30.97 -7.10
C GLU A 65 31.88 -29.44 -7.00
N ASN A 66 32.37 -28.77 -8.04
CA ASN A 66 32.36 -27.32 -8.20
C ASN A 66 30.91 -26.82 -8.28
N VAL A 67 30.38 -26.35 -7.16
CA VAL A 67 29.07 -25.68 -7.11
C VAL A 67 29.25 -24.26 -7.66
N PRO A 68 28.45 -23.83 -8.66
CA PRO A 68 28.41 -22.43 -9.06
C PRO A 68 28.09 -21.59 -7.84
N VAL A 69 28.84 -20.51 -7.61
CA VAL A 69 28.53 -19.54 -6.55
C VAL A 69 27.11 -19.03 -6.82
N GLU A 70 26.13 -19.62 -6.12
CA GLU A 70 24.79 -19.08 -6.04
C GLU A 70 24.98 -17.70 -5.42
N GLN A 71 24.75 -16.65 -6.21
CA GLN A 71 24.64 -15.31 -5.68
C GLN A 71 23.66 -15.38 -4.53
N GLU A 72 24.14 -15.20 -3.30
CA GLU A 72 23.29 -15.12 -2.12
C GLU A 72 22.20 -14.11 -2.45
N LYS A 73 20.98 -14.63 -2.59
CA LYS A 73 19.83 -13.81 -2.91
C LYS A 73 19.66 -12.88 -1.73
N GLU A 74 20.08 -11.62 -1.91
CA GLU A 74 20.04 -10.61 -0.87
C GLU A 74 18.64 -10.64 -0.24
N ILE A 75 18.59 -10.91 1.06
CA ILE A 75 17.33 -11.00 1.79
C ILE A 75 16.76 -9.59 1.82
N VAL A 76 15.89 -9.28 0.86
CA VAL A 76 15.19 -7.99 0.81
C VAL A 76 14.36 -7.91 2.08
N ARG A 77 14.78 -7.05 3.00
CA ARG A 77 14.06 -6.84 4.25
C ARG A 77 12.77 -6.07 3.98
N PRO A 78 11.66 -6.44 4.63
CA PRO A 78 10.41 -5.70 4.51
C PRO A 78 10.59 -4.22 4.83
N LEU A 79 9.90 -3.35 4.11
CA LEU A 79 9.97 -1.92 4.38
C LEU A 79 9.26 -1.59 5.70
N ASP A 80 9.94 -0.86 6.57
CA ASP A 80 9.39 -0.41 7.84
C ASP A 80 8.51 0.84 7.67
N VAL A 81 7.42 0.67 6.90
CA VAL A 81 6.42 1.71 6.68
C VAL A 81 5.46 1.75 7.88
N PRO A 82 5.23 2.93 8.49
CA PRO A 82 4.36 3.06 9.64
C PRO A 82 2.92 2.65 9.29
N LEU A 83 2.26 1.96 10.21
CA LEU A 83 0.86 1.57 10.07
C LEU A 83 -0.06 2.69 10.60
N ILE A 84 -0.90 3.23 9.72
CA ILE A 84 -1.92 4.22 10.09
C ILE A 84 -3.29 3.67 9.67
N LEU A 85 -4.20 3.52 10.64
CA LEU A 85 -5.58 3.13 10.35
C LEU A 85 -6.39 4.36 9.91
N GLN A 86 -7.25 4.22 8.90
CA GLN A 86 -8.10 5.34 8.45
C GLN A 86 -9.22 5.67 9.46
N LYS A 87 -9.78 4.64 10.11
CA LYS A 87 -10.91 4.72 11.05
C LYS A 87 -10.41 5.04 12.47
N PRO A 88 -11.27 5.63 13.32
CA PRO A 88 -12.68 6.00 13.08
C PRO A 88 -12.92 7.32 12.32
N GLU A 89 -11.89 8.14 12.12
CA GLU A 89 -12.02 9.54 11.70
C GLU A 89 -12.37 9.69 10.22
N LEU A 90 -11.88 8.80 9.36
CA LEU A 90 -12.08 8.87 7.91
C LEU A 90 -12.67 7.56 7.37
N MET A 91 -13.99 7.50 7.24
CA MET A 91 -14.68 6.31 6.71
C MET A 91 -14.36 6.04 5.23
N ARG A 92 -13.96 7.06 4.46
CA ARG A 92 -13.47 6.97 3.07
C ARG A 92 -12.08 7.60 2.90
N GLY A 93 -11.21 7.46 3.89
CA GLY A 93 -9.89 8.10 3.90
C GLY A 93 -8.71 7.23 3.44
N CYS A 94 -8.97 6.13 2.74
CA CYS A 94 -7.94 5.17 2.35
C CYS A 94 -6.83 5.80 1.52
N GLU A 95 -7.15 6.75 0.63
CA GLU A 95 -6.19 7.48 -0.20
C GLU A 95 -5.20 8.29 0.63
N VAL A 96 -5.72 9.22 1.43
CA VAL A 96 -4.92 10.14 2.24
C VAL A 96 -4.22 9.43 3.39
N THR A 97 -4.80 8.35 3.92
CA THR A 97 -4.16 7.54 4.96
C THR A 97 -2.96 6.80 4.39
N SER A 98 -3.11 6.20 3.20
CA SER A 98 -1.99 5.53 2.53
C SER A 98 -0.90 6.50 2.10
N LEU A 99 -1.28 7.72 1.70
CA LEU A 99 -0.31 8.78 1.43
C LEU A 99 0.43 9.21 2.71
N ALA A 100 -0.25 9.33 3.85
CA ALA A 100 0.39 9.65 5.13
C ALA A 100 1.48 8.62 5.49
N MET A 101 1.19 7.33 5.31
CA MET A 101 2.16 6.26 5.59
C MET A 101 3.44 6.42 4.76
N ILE A 102 3.31 6.74 3.47
CA ILE A 102 4.47 6.91 2.58
C ILE A 102 5.25 8.20 2.87
N LEU A 103 4.54 9.30 3.16
CA LEU A 103 5.18 10.55 3.53
C LEU A 103 5.96 10.40 4.84
N GLN A 104 5.40 9.73 5.84
CA GLN A 104 6.10 9.43 7.10
C GLN A 104 7.30 8.51 6.89
N PHE A 105 7.17 7.48 6.05
CA PHE A 105 8.32 6.65 5.67
C PHE A 105 9.44 7.49 5.02
N SER A 106 9.08 8.53 4.26
CA SER A 106 10.02 9.47 3.64
C SER A 106 10.54 10.56 4.59
N GLY A 107 10.30 10.44 5.89
CA GLY A 107 10.72 11.38 6.94
C GLY A 107 9.87 12.64 7.07
N VAL A 108 8.72 12.73 6.39
CA VAL A 108 7.79 13.87 6.50
C VAL A 108 6.80 13.65 7.65
N GLN A 109 6.81 14.56 8.61
CA GLN A 109 5.87 14.54 9.74
C GLN A 109 4.52 15.13 9.34
N VAL A 110 3.62 14.28 8.82
CA VAL A 110 2.24 14.66 8.47
C VAL A 110 1.28 13.52 8.76
N ASP A 111 0.08 13.84 9.26
CA ASP A 111 -0.97 12.86 9.53
C ASP A 111 -2.09 12.86 8.46
N LYS A 112 -2.93 11.82 8.51
CA LYS A 112 -4.06 11.63 7.59
C LYS A 112 -5.09 12.76 7.66
N MET A 113 -5.23 13.45 8.79
CA MET A 113 -6.23 14.51 9.00
C MET A 113 -5.76 15.81 8.33
N ALA A 114 -4.47 16.14 8.46
CA ALA A 114 -3.84 17.23 7.75
C ALA A 114 -3.98 17.03 6.23
N LEU A 115 -3.72 15.83 5.73
CA LEU A 115 -3.90 15.49 4.31
C LEU A 115 -5.38 15.56 3.88
N ALA A 116 -6.32 15.04 4.67
CA ALA A 116 -7.75 15.12 4.40
C ALA A 116 -8.27 16.58 4.32
N SER A 117 -7.66 17.49 5.09
CA SER A 117 -8.01 18.92 5.06
C SER A 117 -7.46 19.65 3.83
N LYS A 118 -6.35 19.17 3.26
CA LYS A 118 -5.62 19.82 2.15
C LYS A 118 -5.93 19.22 0.78
N ILE A 119 -6.42 17.99 0.71
CA ILE A 119 -6.83 17.41 -0.57
C ILE A 119 -7.92 18.27 -1.20
N LYS A 120 -7.83 18.47 -2.52
CA LYS A 120 -8.87 19.17 -3.26
C LYS A 120 -10.17 18.37 -3.23
N HIS A 121 -11.29 19.03 -2.91
CA HIS A 121 -12.62 18.41 -2.89
C HIS A 121 -13.46 18.86 -4.09
N VAL A 122 -14.32 17.97 -4.56
CA VAL A 122 -15.37 18.25 -5.54
C VAL A 122 -16.72 17.76 -5.00
N PRO A 123 -17.84 18.45 -5.30
CA PRO A 123 -19.15 18.02 -4.83
C PRO A 123 -19.51 16.65 -5.41
N PHE A 124 -20.29 15.87 -4.66
CA PHE A 124 -20.81 14.58 -5.13
C PHE A 124 -21.63 14.73 -6.42
N GLN A 125 -22.43 15.81 -6.48
CA GLN A 125 -23.23 16.16 -7.64
C GLN A 125 -23.48 17.67 -7.65
N ARG A 126 -23.46 18.27 -8.84
CA ARG A 126 -23.80 19.68 -9.08
C ARG A 126 -24.44 19.83 -10.46
N ASN A 127 -25.56 20.54 -10.55
CA ASN A 127 -26.27 20.80 -11.81
C ASN A 127 -26.59 19.53 -12.62
N GLY A 128 -26.98 18.45 -11.96
CA GLY A 128 -27.30 17.16 -12.61
C GLY A 128 -26.07 16.33 -13.02
N LEU A 129 -24.86 16.85 -12.88
CA LEU A 129 -23.61 16.14 -13.18
C LEU A 129 -22.94 15.64 -11.90
N LYS A 130 -22.36 14.45 -11.95
CA LYS A 130 -21.56 13.89 -10.86
C LYS A 130 -20.18 14.56 -10.80
N GLY A 131 -19.57 14.53 -9.62
CA GLY A 131 -18.17 14.94 -9.44
C GLY A 131 -17.22 14.10 -10.29
N ASN A 132 -16.07 14.69 -10.65
CA ASN A 132 -15.00 14.02 -11.38
C ASN A 132 -13.80 13.75 -10.45
N MET A 133 -13.41 12.49 -10.31
CA MET A 133 -12.35 12.06 -9.39
C MET A 133 -10.95 12.47 -9.82
N HIS A 134 -10.73 12.69 -11.11
CA HIS A 134 -9.49 13.25 -11.64
C HIS A 134 -9.29 14.72 -11.21
N LYS A 135 -10.36 15.39 -10.73
CA LYS A 135 -10.31 16.79 -10.29
C LYS A 135 -10.22 16.97 -8.77
N GLY A 136 -10.56 15.95 -7.98
CA GLY A 136 -10.53 16.01 -6.52
C GLY A 136 -11.34 14.90 -5.86
N PHE A 137 -11.27 14.85 -4.53
CA PHE A 137 -12.04 13.92 -3.72
C PHE A 137 -13.53 14.23 -3.79
N ILE A 138 -14.33 13.23 -4.16
CA ILE A 138 -15.77 13.37 -4.33
C ILE A 138 -16.48 13.26 -2.98
N GLY A 139 -17.14 14.34 -2.58
CA GLY A 139 -18.10 14.37 -1.47
C GLY A 139 -17.45 14.19 -0.09
N ASN A 140 -18.14 13.50 0.81
CA ASN A 140 -17.72 13.43 2.21
C ASN A 140 -16.76 12.26 2.49
N MET A 141 -15.59 12.58 3.02
CA MET A 141 -14.56 11.61 3.42
C MET A 141 -14.80 11.01 4.81
N ALA A 142 -15.40 11.78 5.71
CA ALA A 142 -15.45 11.48 7.15
C ALA A 142 -16.53 10.44 7.51
N THR A 143 -17.74 10.53 6.96
CA THR A 143 -18.88 9.66 7.34
C THR A 143 -19.57 9.02 6.14
N PHE A 144 -20.07 7.79 6.31
CA PHE A 144 -20.93 7.13 5.34
C PHE A 144 -22.33 7.74 5.22
N ASP A 145 -22.80 8.50 6.22
CA ASP A 145 -24.13 9.13 6.23
C ASP A 145 -24.28 10.25 5.20
N LYS A 146 -23.15 10.76 4.69
CA LYS A 146 -23.10 11.77 3.64
C LYS A 146 -22.56 11.16 2.35
N PRO A 147 -23.06 11.62 1.18
CA PRO A 147 -22.61 11.10 -0.09
C PRO A 147 -21.13 11.43 -0.30
N GLY A 148 -20.37 10.42 -0.71
CA GLY A 148 -18.93 10.51 -0.92
C GLY A 148 -18.45 9.25 -1.61
N LEU A 149 -17.27 9.34 -2.23
CA LEU A 149 -16.78 8.25 -3.05
C LEU A 149 -15.26 8.03 -2.98
N GLY A 150 -14.44 9.03 -3.29
CA GLY A 150 -12.98 8.88 -3.37
C GLY A 150 -12.34 9.89 -4.30
N VAL A 151 -11.06 9.72 -4.58
CA VAL A 151 -10.27 10.57 -5.50
C VAL A 151 -9.42 9.71 -6.44
N TYR A 152 -9.07 10.19 -7.64
CA TYR A 152 -8.07 9.51 -8.47
C TYR A 152 -6.67 10.06 -8.18
N VAL A 153 -5.72 9.78 -9.06
CA VAL A 153 -4.30 9.87 -8.73
C VAL A 153 -3.76 11.27 -8.90
N GLU A 154 -4.31 12.01 -9.86
CA GLU A 154 -3.86 13.36 -10.17
C GLU A 154 -3.95 14.27 -8.93
N PRO A 155 -5.09 14.33 -8.19
CA PRO A 155 -5.15 15.17 -6.99
C PRO A 155 -4.28 14.64 -5.84
N ILE A 156 -3.95 13.35 -5.81
CA ILE A 156 -3.05 12.77 -4.80
C ILE A 156 -1.60 13.12 -5.09
N LEU A 157 -1.19 13.08 -6.36
CA LEU A 157 0.12 13.57 -6.80
C LEU A 157 0.27 15.06 -6.50
N GLU A 158 -0.75 15.87 -6.79
CA GLU A 158 -0.76 17.29 -6.43
C GLU A 158 -0.61 17.50 -4.92
N LEU A 159 -1.33 16.73 -4.11
CA LEU A 159 -1.24 16.79 -2.65
C LEU A 159 0.16 16.39 -2.15
N ALA A 160 0.75 15.33 -2.69
CA ALA A 160 2.08 14.86 -2.34
C ALA A 160 3.17 15.93 -2.57
N LYS A 161 3.08 16.65 -3.70
CA LYS A 161 4.02 17.72 -4.08
C LYS A 161 3.98 18.94 -3.13
N LEU A 162 3.00 19.02 -2.22
CA LEU A 162 3.00 20.03 -1.15
C LEU A 162 3.98 19.70 -0.01
N TYR A 163 4.45 18.45 0.08
CA TYR A 163 5.23 17.95 1.21
C TYR A 163 6.62 17.48 0.82
N VAL A 164 6.81 17.06 -0.42
CA VAL A 164 8.10 16.67 -0.98
C VAL A 164 8.32 17.40 -2.29
N SER A 165 9.58 17.48 -2.69
CA SER A 165 9.96 18.05 -3.97
C SER A 165 9.46 17.20 -5.14
N GLU A 166 9.19 17.85 -6.29
CA GLU A 166 8.51 17.23 -7.42
C GLU A 166 9.29 16.04 -8.00
N GLU A 167 10.62 16.09 -8.00
CA GLU A 167 11.49 15.00 -8.45
C GLU A 167 11.40 13.75 -7.58
N LYS A 168 10.90 13.88 -6.35
CA LYS A 168 10.63 12.75 -5.47
C LYS A 168 9.29 12.10 -5.75
N VAL A 169 8.38 12.71 -6.52
CA VAL A 169 7.06 12.15 -6.81
C VAL A 169 7.03 11.56 -8.22
N LYS A 170 7.12 10.24 -8.34
CA LYS A 170 7.10 9.57 -9.66
C LYS A 170 5.76 8.91 -9.94
N ASP A 171 5.04 9.38 -10.96
CA ASP A 171 3.87 8.68 -11.46
C ASP A 171 4.25 7.45 -12.32
N LEU A 172 3.84 6.26 -11.90
CA LEU A 172 3.94 5.01 -12.64
C LEU A 172 2.58 4.54 -13.21
N SER A 173 1.57 5.40 -13.22
CA SER A 173 0.29 5.14 -13.87
C SER A 173 0.49 4.76 -15.34
N HIS A 174 -0.19 3.71 -15.78
CA HIS A 174 -0.13 3.20 -17.16
C HIS A 174 1.27 2.76 -17.63
N LYS A 175 2.24 2.58 -16.73
CA LYS A 175 3.56 2.02 -17.03
C LYS A 175 3.57 0.51 -16.90
N ASP A 176 4.69 -0.10 -17.32
CA ASP A 176 4.93 -1.52 -17.13
C ASP A 176 4.87 -1.90 -15.62
N PRO A 177 4.11 -2.93 -15.23
CA PRO A 177 4.05 -3.39 -13.84
C PRO A 177 5.42 -3.72 -13.24
N GLN A 178 6.42 -4.08 -14.04
CA GLN A 178 7.79 -4.33 -13.60
C GLN A 178 8.39 -3.13 -12.86
N ARG A 179 7.99 -1.89 -13.22
CA ARG A 179 8.43 -0.66 -12.55
C ARG A 179 8.01 -0.58 -11.08
N ILE A 180 6.94 -1.28 -10.71
CA ILE A 180 6.47 -1.36 -9.32
C ILE A 180 7.44 -2.20 -8.51
N TYR A 181 7.79 -3.39 -9.02
CA TYR A 181 8.74 -4.29 -8.36
C TYR A 181 10.12 -3.65 -8.28
N GLU A 182 10.60 -3.02 -9.35
CA GLU A 182 11.86 -2.26 -9.33
C GLU A 182 11.89 -1.19 -8.24
N ALA A 183 10.77 -0.49 -7.99
CA ALA A 183 10.68 0.52 -6.94
C ALA A 183 10.75 -0.11 -5.55
N ILE A 184 10.01 -1.22 -5.34
CA ILE A 184 10.00 -1.95 -4.06
C ILE A 184 11.39 -2.54 -3.77
N ASP A 185 12.06 -3.12 -4.77
CA ASP A 185 13.41 -3.67 -4.67
C ASP A 185 14.45 -2.58 -4.35
N GLN A 186 14.23 -1.35 -4.79
CA GLN A 186 15.03 -0.18 -4.43
C GLN A 186 14.68 0.40 -3.04
N GLY A 187 13.79 -0.27 -2.31
CA GLY A 187 13.36 0.13 -0.98
C GLY A 187 12.36 1.29 -0.96
N LEU A 188 11.65 1.53 -2.06
CA LEU A 188 10.70 2.63 -2.19
C LEU A 188 9.27 2.08 -2.13
N PRO A 189 8.48 2.45 -1.10
CA PRO A 189 7.10 1.99 -1.01
C PRO A 189 6.28 2.62 -2.12
N VAL A 190 5.26 1.89 -2.58
CA VAL A 190 4.42 2.34 -3.69
C VAL A 190 2.96 2.41 -3.30
N TRP A 191 2.37 3.58 -3.54
CA TRP A 191 0.96 3.86 -3.34
C TRP A 191 0.14 3.29 -4.50
N VAL A 192 -0.95 2.55 -4.26
CA VAL A 192 -1.70 1.86 -5.34
C VAL A 192 -3.20 2.10 -5.29
N LEU A 193 -3.77 2.51 -6.42
CA LEU A 193 -5.21 2.41 -6.69
C LEU A 193 -5.62 1.00 -7.06
N THR A 194 -6.62 0.46 -6.38
CA THR A 194 -7.17 -0.84 -6.74
C THR A 194 -8.62 -0.99 -6.26
N ASN A 195 -9.12 -2.23 -6.19
CA ASN A 195 -10.37 -2.56 -5.54
C ASN A 195 -10.12 -3.44 -4.31
N ALA A 196 -11.03 -3.37 -3.35
CA ALA A 196 -10.96 -4.06 -2.06
C ALA A 196 -10.91 -5.60 -2.18
N ARG A 197 -11.16 -6.17 -3.36
CA ARG A 197 -11.06 -7.62 -3.59
C ARG A 197 -9.72 -8.06 -4.18
N PHE A 198 -8.85 -7.12 -4.55
CA PHE A 198 -7.55 -7.37 -5.20
C PHE A 198 -7.63 -8.33 -6.39
N LYS A 199 -8.73 -8.28 -7.14
CA LYS A 199 -8.97 -9.11 -8.33
C LYS A 199 -9.76 -8.34 -9.37
N GLN A 200 -9.81 -8.86 -10.58
CA GLN A 200 -10.65 -8.28 -11.62
C GLN A 200 -12.12 -8.29 -11.20
N LEU A 201 -12.80 -7.15 -11.39
CA LEU A 201 -14.23 -7.01 -11.15
C LEU A 201 -14.99 -7.22 -12.46
N PRO A 202 -16.14 -7.92 -12.45
CA PRO A 202 -17.00 -7.99 -13.63
C PRO A 202 -17.63 -6.63 -13.94
N ASP A 203 -18.00 -6.40 -15.20
CA ASP A 203 -18.51 -5.11 -15.68
C ASP A 203 -19.74 -4.61 -14.91
N ASN A 204 -20.58 -5.51 -14.39
CA ASN A 204 -21.75 -5.17 -13.59
C ASN A 204 -21.43 -4.59 -12.18
N GLN A 205 -20.16 -4.49 -11.81
CA GLN A 205 -19.71 -3.83 -10.58
C GLN A 205 -19.27 -2.38 -10.83
N PHE A 206 -19.45 -1.87 -12.04
CA PHE A 206 -19.13 -0.50 -12.42
C PHE A 206 -20.38 0.27 -12.80
N ASP A 207 -20.45 1.51 -12.32
CA ASP A 207 -21.40 2.51 -12.79
C ASP A 207 -20.72 3.46 -13.76
N THR A 208 -21.47 3.98 -14.72
CA THR A 208 -21.02 5.08 -15.58
C THR A 208 -21.61 6.39 -15.09
N TRP A 209 -20.74 7.31 -14.67
CA TRP A 209 -21.12 8.63 -14.19
C TRP A 209 -20.93 9.67 -15.30
N LYS A 210 -21.95 10.51 -15.52
CA LYS A 210 -21.81 11.71 -16.34
C LYS A 210 -21.21 12.84 -15.50
N THR A 211 -20.06 13.34 -15.93
CA THR A 211 -19.34 14.44 -15.27
C THR A 211 -19.23 15.65 -16.20
N ASP A 212 -18.65 16.73 -15.71
CA ASP A 212 -18.35 17.92 -16.51
C ASP A 212 -17.21 17.71 -17.55
N ALA A 213 -16.52 16.57 -17.51
CA ALA A 213 -15.47 16.20 -18.47
C ALA A 213 -15.84 14.97 -19.31
N GLY A 214 -17.11 14.56 -19.31
CA GLY A 214 -17.59 13.37 -19.99
C GLY A 214 -17.90 12.21 -19.03
N GLU A 215 -18.00 11.00 -19.60
CA GLU A 215 -18.34 9.81 -18.84
C GLU A 215 -17.13 9.23 -18.10
N MET A 216 -17.34 8.81 -16.85
CA MET A 216 -16.33 8.22 -15.98
C MET A 216 -16.89 6.94 -15.37
N LYS A 217 -16.18 5.80 -15.55
CA LYS A 217 -16.52 4.56 -14.84
C LYS A 217 -16.08 4.65 -13.38
N VAL A 218 -16.95 4.25 -12.47
CA VAL A 218 -16.68 4.20 -11.03
C VAL A 218 -17.14 2.87 -10.45
N THR A 219 -16.53 2.47 -9.33
CA THR A 219 -17.02 1.34 -8.53
C THR A 219 -16.93 1.67 -7.05
N TYR A 220 -17.93 1.22 -6.27
CA TYR A 220 -17.93 1.36 -4.81
C TYR A 220 -17.05 0.31 -4.12
N TRP A 221 -16.55 -0.68 -4.86
CA TRP A 221 -15.57 -1.65 -4.37
C TRP A 221 -14.14 -1.12 -4.40
N ARG A 222 -13.92 0.16 -4.72
CA ARG A 222 -12.56 0.71 -4.73
C ARG A 222 -11.93 0.65 -3.35
N GLY A 223 -10.62 0.45 -3.36
CA GLY A 223 -9.77 0.40 -2.19
C GLY A 223 -8.37 0.86 -2.57
N TRP A 224 -7.57 1.18 -1.56
CA TRP A 224 -6.20 1.64 -1.75
C TRP A 224 -5.32 0.86 -0.82
N VAL A 225 -4.13 0.54 -1.31
CA VAL A 225 -3.13 -0.19 -0.54
C VAL A 225 -1.77 0.41 -0.76
N LEU A 226 -0.93 0.15 0.24
CA LEU A 226 0.49 0.34 0.16
C LEU A 226 1.14 -1.01 -0.13
N LEU A 227 1.95 -1.06 -1.18
CA LEU A 227 2.80 -2.22 -1.44
C LEU A 227 4.16 -2.00 -0.79
N LYS A 228 4.56 -2.97 0.04
CA LYS A 228 5.87 -3.12 0.63
C LYS A 228 6.28 -4.59 0.53
N ASN A 229 7.59 -4.85 0.38
CA ASN A 229 8.14 -6.21 0.54
C ASN A 229 7.97 -6.66 2.00
#